data_AF-A0A3D8YY69-F1
#
_entry.id   AF-A0A3D8YY69-F1
#
_cell.length_a   1.000
_cell.length_b   1.000
_cell.length_c   1.000
_cell.angle_alpha   90.00
_cell.angle_beta   90.00
_cell.angle_gamma   90.00
#
_symmetry.space_group_name_H-M   'P 1'
#
loop_
_entity.id
_entity.type
_entity.pdbx_description
1 polymer ?
#
loop_
_entity_poly.entity_id
_entity_poly.type
_entity_poly.pdbx_seq_one_letter_code
_entity_poly.pdbx_strand_id
1 'polypeptide(L)'
;MIDRIPDELEITKQQLALCKQQDCLLEKIEMKLHAMKKIAQYAAEHELTLEERTRQNKELEEHQSIIRGLEQEYGELLKQRRNDFPLQ
;
A
#
# COMPACT_ATOMS: atom_id res chain seq x y z
N MET A 1 -6.28 10.60 -40.76
CA MET A 1 -6.56 9.91 -39.48
C MET A 1 -6.80 11.01 -38.47
N ILE A 2 -8.03 11.12 -37.94
CA ILE A 2 -8.33 12.09 -36.90
C ILE A 2 -7.97 11.41 -35.60
N ASP A 3 -6.90 11.85 -34.95
CA ASP A 3 -6.60 11.48 -33.58
C ASP A 3 -7.79 11.90 -32.72
N ARG A 4 -8.62 10.93 -32.32
CA ARG A 4 -9.66 11.16 -31.34
C ARG A 4 -8.96 11.35 -30.01
N ILE A 5 -8.81 12.61 -29.61
CA ILE A 5 -8.57 12.99 -28.22
C ILE A 5 -9.61 12.21 -27.38
N PRO A 6 -9.20 11.41 -26.39
CA PRO A 6 -10.17 10.72 -25.55
C PRO A 6 -11.09 11.77 -24.93
N ASP A 7 -12.41 11.55 -25.00
CA ASP A 7 -13.37 12.44 -24.35
C ASP A 7 -12.96 12.61 -22.88
N GLU A 8 -13.10 13.83 -22.34
CA GLU A 8 -12.72 14.18 -20.95
C GLU A 8 -13.29 13.17 -19.92
N LEU A 9 -14.45 12.58 -20.23
CA LEU A 9 -15.07 11.52 -19.45
C LEU A 9 -14.22 10.25 -19.36
N GLU A 10 -13.57 9.84 -20.45
CA GLU A 10 -12.75 8.63 -20.49
C GLU A 10 -11.45 8.83 -19.71
N ILE A 11 -10.83 10.00 -19.84
CA ILE A 11 -9.69 10.42 -19.01
C ILE A 11 -10.07 10.39 -17.52
N THR A 12 -11.22 10.97 -17.17
CA THR A 12 -11.71 11.00 -15.78
C THR A 12 -11.96 9.60 -15.23
N LYS A 13 -12.52 8.67 -16.03
CA LYS A 13 -12.72 7.28 -15.63
C LYS A 13 -11.40 6.56 -15.37
N GLN A 14 -10.40 6.76 -16.22
CA GLN A 14 -9.07 6.18 -16.05
C GLN A 14 -8.38 6.72 -14.79
N GLN A 15 -8.45 8.03 -14.55
CA GLN A 15 -7.95 8.64 -13.32
C GLN A 15 -8.63 8.07 -12.07
N LEU A 16 -9.97 7.93 -12.10
CA LEU A 16 -10.73 7.36 -10.99
C LEU A 16 -10.35 5.89 -10.73
N ALA A 17 -10.12 5.10 -11.79
CA ALA A 17 -9.68 3.71 -11.65
C ALA A 17 -8.32 3.63 -10.96
N LEU A 18 -7.37 4.49 -11.34
CA LEU A 18 -6.06 4.59 -10.68
C LEU A 18 -6.18 5.03 -9.21
N CYS A 19 -7.05 6.00 -8.89
CA CYS A 19 -7.32 6.38 -7.49
C CYS A 19 -7.80 5.18 -6.68
N LYS A 20 -8.76 4.42 -7.19
CA LYS A 20 -9.29 3.24 -6.48
C LYS A 20 -8.23 2.16 -6.26
N GLN A 21 -7.32 1.97 -7.22
CA GLN A 21 -6.20 1.04 -7.06
C GLN A 21 -5.22 1.52 -5.97
N GLN A 22 -4.92 2.82 -5.95
CA GLN A 22 -4.10 3.44 -4.90
C GLN A 22 -4.73 3.28 -3.51
N ASP A 23 -6.01 3.59 -3.37
CA ASP A 23 -6.74 3.45 -2.11
C ASP A 23 -6.72 1.99 -1.62
N CYS A 24 -6.89 1.03 -2.52
CA CYS A 24 -6.82 -0.40 -2.18
C CYS A 24 -5.44 -0.81 -1.64
N LEU A 25 -4.35 -0.26 -2.18
CA LEU A 25 -3.01 -0.54 -1.67
C LEU A 25 -2.76 0.11 -0.31
N LEU A 26 -3.20 1.35 -0.14
CA LEU A 26 -3.09 2.05 1.14
C LEU A 26 -3.86 1.33 2.25
N GLU A 27 -5.06 0.82 1.96
CA GLU A 27 -5.84 0.01 2.90
C GLU A 27 -5.07 -1.27 3.30
N LYS A 28 -4.45 -1.96 2.34
CA LYS A 28 -3.62 -3.15 2.64
C LYS A 28 -2.41 -2.81 3.50
N ILE A 29 -1.75 -1.68 3.26
CA ILE A 29 -0.63 -1.21 4.08
C ILE A 29 -1.12 -0.92 5.51
N GLU A 30 -2.24 -0.20 5.65
CA GLU A 30 -2.84 0.13 6.94
C GLU A 30 -3.19 -1.14 7.74
N MET A 31 -3.78 -2.15 7.08
CA MET A 31 -4.06 -3.44 7.73
C MET A 31 -2.80 -4.11 8.30
N LYS A 32 -1.68 -4.07 7.57
CA LYS A 32 -0.40 -4.65 8.03
C LYS A 32 0.22 -3.84 9.17
N LEU A 33 0.18 -2.52 9.08
CA LEU A 33 0.63 -1.64 10.16
C LEU A 33 -0.20 -1.85 11.44
N HIS A 34 -1.52 -2.04 11.30
CA HIS A 34 -2.40 -2.34 12.41
C HIS A 34 -2.07 -3.70 13.06
N ALA A 35 -1.73 -4.72 12.26
CA ALA A 35 -1.25 -6.00 12.78
C ALA A 35 0.05 -5.85 13.57
N MET A 36 1.03 -5.12 13.04
CA MET A 36 2.29 -4.81 13.74
C MET A 36 2.05 -4.06 15.05
N LYS A 37 1.12 -3.10 15.06
CA LYS A 37 0.72 -2.37 16.27
C LYS A 37 0.19 -3.32 17.34
N LYS A 38 -0.65 -4.30 16.99
CA LYS A 38 -1.16 -5.29 17.96
C LYS A 38 -0.04 -6.13 18.57
N ILE A 39 0.94 -6.53 17.77
CA ILE A 39 2.12 -7.26 18.26
C ILE A 39 2.89 -6.39 19.27
N ALA A 40 3.16 -5.13 18.92
CA ALA A 40 3.88 -4.21 19.81
C ALA A 40 3.11 -3.92 21.11
N GLN A 41 1.79 -3.78 21.04
CA GLN A 41 0.94 -3.59 22.23
C GLN A 41 0.98 -4.82 23.14
N TYR A 42 0.82 -6.03 22.58
CA TYR A 42 0.92 -7.26 23.36
C TYR A 42 2.28 -7.38 24.04
N ALA A 43 3.36 -7.10 23.32
CA ALA A 43 4.73 -7.15 23.84
C ALA A 43 5.00 -6.11 24.95
N ALA A 44 4.31 -4.97 24.93
CA ALA A 44 4.42 -3.94 25.96
C ALA A 44 3.65 -4.30 27.25
N GLU A 45 2.58 -5.09 27.12
CA GLU A 45 1.69 -5.45 28.23
C GLU A 45 2.08 -6.77 28.91
N HIS A 46 2.93 -7.59 28.28
CA HIS A 46 3.26 -8.94 28.74
C HIS A 46 4.77 -9.18 28.83
N GLU A 47 5.19 -9.92 29.84
CA GLU A 47 6.55 -10.46 29.88
C GLU A 47 6.69 -11.62 28.89
N LEU A 48 7.35 -11.36 27.76
CA LEU A 48 7.53 -12.35 26.72
C LEU A 48 8.66 -13.32 27.02
N THR A 49 8.35 -14.61 26.86
CA THR A 49 9.35 -15.66 26.75
C THR A 49 10.26 -15.44 25.53
N LEU A 50 11.42 -16.09 25.52
CA LEU A 50 12.33 -16.02 24.37
C LEU A 50 11.68 -16.55 23.07
N GLU A 51 10.88 -17.61 23.20
CA GLU A 51 10.16 -18.22 22.07
C GLU A 51 9.11 -17.26 21.49
N GLU A 52 8.30 -16.64 22.35
CA GLU A 52 7.30 -15.65 21.91
C GLU A 52 7.95 -14.42 21.27
N ARG A 53 9.04 -13.91 21.85
CA ARG A 53 9.82 -12.81 21.25
C ARG A 53 10.31 -13.17 19.86
N THR A 54 10.85 -14.38 19.70
CA THR A 54 11.37 -14.85 18.41
C THR A 54 10.25 -14.96 17.38
N ARG A 55 9.11 -15.53 17.77
CA ARG A 55 7.93 -15.64 16.89
C ARG A 55 7.40 -14.26 16.47
N GLN A 56 7.21 -13.36 17.41
CA GLN A 56 6.69 -12.01 17.15
C GLN A 56 7.64 -11.19 16.28
N ASN A 57 8.95 -11.28 16.50
CA ASN A 57 9.92 -10.62 15.63
C ASN A 57 9.82 -11.13 14.18
N LYS A 58 9.67 -12.44 14.00
CA LYS A 58 9.47 -13.02 12.66
C LYS A 58 8.18 -12.50 12.01
N GLU A 59 7.07 -12.46 12.74
CA GLU A 59 5.81 -11.89 12.24
C GLU A 59 5.94 -10.41 11.87
N LEU A 60 6.67 -9.61 12.66
CA LEU A 60 6.97 -8.22 12.34
C LEU A 60 7.81 -8.09 11.06
N GLU A 61 8.83 -8.91 10.88
CA GLU A 61 9.66 -8.94 9.66
C GLU A 61 8.84 -9.30 8.42
N GLU A 62 7.94 -10.28 8.54
CA GLU A 62 7.02 -10.68 7.47
C GLU A 62 6.07 -9.52 7.09
N HIS A 63 5.48 -8.85 8.09
CA HIS A 63 4.64 -7.67 7.85
C HIS A 63 5.41 -6.52 7.20
N GLN A 64 6.63 -6.22 7.66
CA GLN A 64 7.48 -5.20 7.06
C GLN A 64 7.84 -5.55 5.61
N SER A 65 8.13 -6.82 5.32
CA SER A 65 8.42 -7.28 3.96
C SER A 65 7.24 -7.06 3.02
N ILE A 66 6.03 -7.40 3.47
CA ILE A 66 4.80 -7.17 2.70
C ILE A 66 4.55 -5.67 2.49
N ILE A 67 4.72 -4.84 3.52
CA ILE A 67 4.55 -3.38 3.41
C ILE A 67 5.51 -2.81 2.37
N ARG A 68 6.80 -3.19 2.41
CA ARG A 68 7.78 -2.73 1.40
C ARG A 68 7.36 -3.08 -0.03
N GLY A 69 6.82 -4.28 -0.23
CA GLY A 69 6.29 -4.69 -1.53
C GLY A 69 5.10 -3.82 -1.99
N LEU A 70 4.16 -3.55 -1.08
CA LEU A 70 3.01 -2.70 -1.36
C LEU A 70 3.40 -1.23 -1.60
N GLU A 71 4.36 -0.70 -0.85
CA GLU A 71 4.90 0.65 -1.05
C GLU A 71 5.59 0.78 -2.41
N GLN A 72 6.30 -0.26 -2.84
CA GLN A 72 6.89 -0.30 -4.17
C GLN A 72 5.80 -0.28 -5.26
N GLU A 73 4.77 -1.13 -5.13
CA GLU A 73 3.63 -1.16 -6.08
C GLU A 73 2.90 0.19 -6.13
N TYR A 74 2.67 0.80 -4.96
CA TYR A 74 2.08 2.13 -4.84
C TYR A 74 2.94 3.20 -5.53
N GLY A 75 4.26 3.14 -5.34
CA GLY A 75 5.22 4.02 -6.00
C GLY A 75 5.19 3.90 -7.53
N GLU A 76 5.07 2.69 -8.07
CA GLU A 76 4.92 2.48 -9.51
C GLU A 76 3.60 3.04 -10.04
N LEU A 77 2.48 2.85 -9.32
CA LEU A 77 1.20 3.46 -9.69
C LEU A 77 1.21 4.99 -9.65
N LEU A 78 1.94 5.60 -8.72
CA LEU A 78 2.13 7.06 -8.70
C LEU A 78 2.91 7.54 -9.92
N LYS A 79 3.96 6.81 -10.34
CA LYS A 79 4.70 7.12 -11.57
C LYS A 79 3.81 6.99 -12.79
N GLN A 80 3.00 5.93 -12.87
CA GLN A 80 2.05 5.74 -13.96
C GLN A 80 1.06 6.90 -14.04
N ARG A 81 0.39 7.26 -12.94
CA ARG A 81 -0.53 8.42 -12.92
C ARG A 81 0.15 9.69 -13.41
N ARG A 82 1.37 9.98 -12.96
CA ARG A 82 2.12 11.18 -13.36
C ARG A 82 2.44 11.18 -14.86
N ASN A 83 2.71 10.03 -15.45
CA ASN A 83 3.03 9.90 -16.87
C ASN A 83 1.75 9.97 -17.74
N ASP A 84 0.66 9.34 -17.29
CA ASP A 84 -0.60 9.27 -18.02
C ASP A 84 -1.39 10.59 -17.94
N PHE A 85 -1.21 11.36 -16.85
CA PHE A 85 -1.90 12.62 -16.59
C PHE A 85 -0.94 13.68 -15.99
N PRO A 86 -0.03 14.25 -16.81
CA PRO A 86 0.84 15.32 -16.34
C PRO A 86 0.01 16.53 -15.91
N LEU A 87 0.27 17.08 -14.72
CA LEU A 87 -0.28 18.37 -14.29
C LEU A 87 0.15 19.42 -15.33
N GLN A 88 -0.83 20.08 -15.95
CA GLN A 88 -0.62 21.21 -16.87
C GLN A 88 -0.11 22.44 -16.15
#